data_AF-A0A9Q1BII3-F1
#
_entry.id   AF-A0A9Q1BII3-F1
#
_cell.length_a   1.000
_cell.length_b   1.000
_cell.length_c   1.000
_cell.angle_alpha   90.00
_cell.angle_beta   90.00
_cell.angle_gamma   90.00
#
_symmetry.space_group_name_H-M   'P 1'
#
loop_
_entity.id
_entity.type
_entity.pdbx_description
1 polymer ?
#
loop_
_entity_poly.entity_id
_entity_poly.type
_entity_poly.pdbx_seq_one_letter_code
_entity_poly.pdbx_strand_id
1 'polypeptide(L)'
;MHIWSQYRFLVDLQNYLHNFQGDTIIIGGNFNFVFNLDLDKVGGGRSISFKARKACLALMSTFDLIDIWREKNPLSKILHGVPMSHLVSTVDYILLFSRQINSNVSVYLSPCNKSDHSFVKLAFNIHSDPRGPGY
;
A
#
# COMPACT_ATOMS: atom_id res chain seq x y z
N MET A 1 13.01 -16.27 -0.93
CA MET A 1 11.55 -16.19 -0.71
C MET A 1 10.86 -16.66 -1.98
N HIS A 2 10.13 -17.78 -1.96
CA HIS A 2 9.52 -18.35 -3.17
C HIS A 2 8.36 -17.49 -3.65
N ILE A 3 8.36 -17.04 -4.91
CA ILE A 3 7.28 -16.26 -5.54
C ILE A 3 5.88 -16.89 -5.34
N TRP A 4 5.82 -18.22 -5.24
CA TRP A 4 4.59 -18.97 -4.98
C TRP A 4 4.00 -18.73 -3.58
N SER A 5 4.84 -18.43 -2.58
CA SER A 5 4.38 -18.17 -1.22
C SER A 5 3.63 -16.84 -1.10
N GLN A 6 4.05 -15.80 -1.83
CA GLN A 6 3.40 -14.48 -1.78
C GLN A 6 2.02 -14.49 -2.44
N TYR A 7 1.91 -15.09 -3.63
CA TYR A 7 0.62 -15.25 -4.29
C TYR A 7 -0.36 -16.02 -3.40
N ARG A 8 0.09 -17.14 -2.81
CA ARG A 8 -0.74 -17.95 -1.94
C ARG A 8 -1.18 -17.17 -0.69
N PHE A 9 -0.24 -16.46 -0.06
CA PHE A 9 -0.53 -15.59 1.08
C PHE A 9 -1.64 -14.57 0.76
N LEU A 10 -1.57 -13.88 -0.39
CA LEU A 10 -2.58 -12.89 -0.77
C LEU A 10 -3.96 -13.52 -1.00
N VAL A 11 -4.02 -14.72 -1.59
CA VAL A 11 -5.28 -15.46 -1.78
C VAL A 11 -5.86 -15.88 -0.42
N ASP A 12 -5.02 -16.40 0.47
CA ASP A 12 -5.46 -16.81 1.81
C ASP A 12 -5.89 -15.59 2.65
N LEU A 13 -5.18 -14.47 2.53
CA LEU A 13 -5.55 -13.19 3.16
C LEU A 13 -6.90 -12.69 2.63
N GLN A 14 -7.12 -12.70 1.31
CA GLN A 14 -8.39 -12.32 0.72
C GLN A 14 -9.54 -13.17 1.28
N ASN A 15 -9.35 -14.49 1.37
CA ASN A 15 -10.35 -15.40 1.95
C ASN A 15 -10.62 -15.07 3.42
N TYR A 16 -9.59 -14.77 4.20
CA TYR A 16 -9.72 -14.38 5.60
C TYR A 16 -10.47 -13.05 5.78
N LEU A 17 -10.22 -12.07 4.91
CA LEU A 17 -10.84 -10.74 4.98
C LEU A 17 -12.35 -10.76 4.69
N HIS A 18 -12.88 -11.79 4.04
CA HIS A 18 -14.34 -11.94 3.89
C HIS A 18 -15.07 -12.04 5.22
N ASN A 19 -14.41 -12.48 6.31
CA ASN A 19 -14.99 -12.49 7.65
C ASN A 19 -15.21 -11.07 8.23
N PHE A 20 -14.62 -10.04 7.60
CA PHE A 20 -14.69 -8.63 8.01
C PHE A 20 -15.43 -7.80 6.95
N GLN A 21 -16.27 -8.42 6.13
CA GLN A 21 -17.02 -7.72 5.10
C GLN A 21 -17.95 -6.67 5.73
N GLY A 22 -17.82 -5.41 5.28
CA GLY A 22 -18.55 -4.27 5.83
C GLY A 22 -17.76 -3.46 6.86
N ASP A 23 -16.65 -4.00 7.37
CA ASP A 23 -15.74 -3.26 8.23
C ASP A 23 -14.86 -2.32 7.41
N THR A 24 -14.33 -1.31 8.12
CA THR A 24 -13.23 -0.51 7.60
C THR A 24 -11.93 -1.29 7.71
N ILE A 25 -11.27 -1.52 6.57
CA ILE A 25 -10.04 -2.29 6.50
C ILE A 25 -8.85 -1.38 6.21
N ILE A 26 -7.78 -1.56 7.01
CA ILE A 26 -6.45 -0.98 6.79
C ILE A 26 -5.44 -2.13 6.75
N ILE A 27 -4.64 -2.21 5.68
CA ILE A 27 -3.61 -3.24 5.51
C ILE A 27 -2.26 -2.56 5.32
N GLY A 28 -1.38 -2.67 6.31
CA GLY A 28 0.00 -2.22 6.21
C GLY A 28 0.97 -3.39 6.19
N GLY A 29 2.00 -3.33 5.34
CA GLY A 29 3.06 -4.35 5.36
C GLY A 29 4.06 -4.25 4.22
N ASN A 30 5.01 -5.18 4.22
CA ASN A 30 5.96 -5.40 3.14
C ASN A 30 5.41 -6.45 2.17
N PHE A 31 4.99 -6.01 0.99
CA PHE A 31 4.34 -6.83 -0.03
C PHE A 31 5.37 -7.57 -0.91
N ASN A 32 6.65 -7.18 -0.88
CA ASN A 32 7.74 -7.77 -1.65
C ASN A 32 7.54 -7.76 -3.19
N PHE A 33 6.66 -6.89 -3.71
CA PHE A 33 6.55 -6.58 -5.14
C PHE A 33 6.23 -5.10 -5.31
N VAL A 34 6.34 -4.61 -6.55
CA VAL A 34 6.00 -3.23 -6.90
C VAL A 34 4.71 -3.16 -7.72
N PHE A 35 3.89 -2.12 -7.54
CA PHE A 35 2.69 -1.90 -8.36
C PHE A 35 3.01 -1.27 -9.71
N ASN A 36 3.98 -0.34 -9.76
CA ASN A 36 4.40 0.36 -10.97
C ASN A 36 5.93 0.42 -11.05
N LEU A 37 6.53 -0.27 -12.03
CA LEU A 37 7.98 -0.31 -12.22
C LEU A 37 8.61 1.06 -12.52
N ASP A 38 7.87 2.00 -13.08
CA ASP A 38 8.39 3.31 -13.49
C ASP A 38 8.39 4.33 -12.35
N LEU A 39 7.56 4.10 -11.34
CA LEU A 39 7.36 5.01 -10.21
C LEU A 39 7.91 4.43 -8.90
N ASP A 40 7.79 3.12 -8.71
CA ASP A 40 8.13 2.44 -7.45
C ASP A 40 9.50 1.78 -7.48
N LYS A 41 10.20 1.78 -8.65
CA LYS A 41 11.49 1.12 -8.81
C LYS A 41 12.49 1.95 -9.61
N VAL A 42 13.73 1.97 -9.14
CA VAL A 42 14.88 2.58 -9.82
C VAL A 42 16.03 1.59 -9.85
N GLY A 43 16.54 1.31 -11.05
CA GLY A 43 17.63 0.37 -11.28
C GLY A 43 17.25 -1.12 -11.08
N GLY A 44 18.24 -1.99 -11.30
CA GLY A 44 18.11 -3.43 -11.11
C GLY A 44 17.20 -4.13 -12.14
N GLY A 45 16.94 -5.42 -11.92
CA GLY A 45 16.07 -6.21 -12.80
C GLY A 45 14.62 -5.72 -12.77
N ARG A 46 14.03 -5.46 -13.94
CA ARG A 46 12.64 -4.99 -14.11
C ARG A 46 11.62 -6.14 -14.08
N SER A 47 11.75 -7.04 -13.11
CA SER A 47 10.81 -8.14 -12.92
C SER A 47 9.86 -7.84 -11.76
N ILE A 48 8.56 -8.08 -11.97
CA ILE A 48 7.53 -8.08 -10.93
C ILE A 48 6.99 -9.50 -10.78
N SER A 49 6.63 -9.90 -9.56
CA SER A 49 5.76 -11.05 -9.36
C SER A 49 4.37 -10.76 -9.93
N PHE A 50 4.15 -11.00 -11.22
CA PHE A 50 2.88 -10.72 -11.91
C PHE A 50 1.68 -11.38 -11.23
N LYS A 51 1.85 -12.62 -10.74
CA LYS A 51 0.79 -13.35 -10.03
C LYS A 51 0.43 -12.70 -8.69
N ALA A 52 1.42 -12.34 -7.87
CA ALA A 52 1.18 -11.68 -6.59
C ALA A 52 0.56 -10.29 -6.79
N ARG A 53 1.10 -9.49 -7.73
CA ARG A 53 0.52 -8.19 -8.09
C ARG A 53 -0.95 -8.33 -8.53
N LYS A 54 -1.26 -9.29 -9.41
CA LYS A 54 -2.64 -9.53 -9.87
C LYS A 54 -3.56 -9.94 -8.73
N ALA A 55 -3.12 -10.82 -7.83
CA ALA A 55 -3.89 -11.22 -6.66
C ALA A 55 -4.13 -10.03 -5.71
N CYS A 56 -3.13 -9.19 -5.48
CA CYS A 56 -3.29 -7.99 -4.66
C CYS A 56 -4.27 -6.99 -5.27
N LEU A 57 -4.21 -6.76 -6.59
CA LEU A 57 -5.18 -5.90 -7.28
C LEU A 57 -6.62 -6.46 -7.19
N ALA A 58 -6.79 -7.79 -7.24
CA ALA A 58 -8.09 -8.43 -7.06
C ALA A 58 -8.60 -8.27 -5.61
N LEU A 59 -7.74 -8.44 -4.61
CA LEU A 59 -8.05 -8.18 -3.20
C LEU A 59 -8.46 -6.71 -3.01
N MET A 60 -7.68 -5.76 -3.54
CA MET A 60 -7.99 -4.34 -3.50
C MET A 60 -9.36 -4.03 -4.12
N SER A 61 -9.64 -4.57 -5.29
CA SER A 61 -10.94 -4.39 -5.94
C SER A 61 -12.10 -5.01 -5.17
N THR A 62 -11.87 -6.14 -4.47
CA THR A 62 -12.91 -6.87 -3.72
C THR A 62 -13.33 -6.12 -2.46
N PHE A 63 -12.36 -5.50 -1.77
CA PHE A 63 -12.58 -4.80 -0.51
C PHE A 63 -12.53 -3.28 -0.63
N ASP A 64 -12.61 -2.75 -1.87
CA ASP A 64 -12.57 -1.31 -2.16
C ASP A 64 -11.38 -0.59 -1.48
N LEU A 65 -10.19 -1.18 -1.62
CA LEU A 65 -8.95 -0.67 -1.05
C LEU A 65 -8.11 0.05 -2.10
N ILE A 66 -7.41 1.09 -1.67
CA ILE A 66 -6.46 1.85 -2.47
C ILE A 66 -5.11 1.95 -1.78
N ASP A 67 -4.03 2.13 -2.54
CA ASP A 67 -2.74 2.53 -1.98
C ASP A 67 -2.76 4.03 -1.68
N ILE A 68 -2.82 4.39 -0.39
CA ILE A 68 -2.96 5.79 0.04
C ILE A 68 -1.75 6.65 -0.34
N TRP A 69 -0.54 6.07 -0.39
CA TRP A 69 0.64 6.82 -0.81
C TRP A 69 0.52 7.24 -2.27
N ARG A 70 0.16 6.29 -3.15
CA ARG A 70 0.02 6.54 -4.59
C ARG A 70 -1.15 7.47 -4.89
N GLU A 71 -2.25 7.36 -4.15
CA GLU A 71 -3.39 8.27 -4.29
C GLU A 71 -3.01 9.72 -4.01
N LYS A 72 -2.27 9.98 -2.93
CA LYS A 72 -1.81 11.33 -2.57
C LYS A 72 -0.63 11.82 -3.41
N ASN A 73 0.13 10.91 -4.01
CA ASN A 73 1.36 11.20 -4.74
C ASN A 73 1.40 10.48 -6.10
N PRO A 74 0.45 10.75 -7.03
CA PRO A 74 0.24 9.94 -8.22
C PRO A 74 1.48 9.87 -9.13
N LEU A 75 2.21 10.97 -9.26
CA LEU A 75 3.38 11.09 -10.12
C LEU A 75 4.72 11.03 -9.36
N SER A 76 4.68 10.92 -8.03
CA SER A 76 5.91 10.90 -7.24
C SER A 76 6.66 9.60 -7.53
N LYS A 77 7.91 9.75 -7.97
CA LYS A 77 8.91 8.71 -7.89
C LYS A 77 9.45 8.72 -6.46
N ILE A 78 9.74 7.56 -5.90
CA ILE A 78 10.06 7.40 -4.47
C ILE A 78 11.52 7.80 -4.18
N LEU A 79 11.93 8.91 -4.78
CA LEU A 79 13.28 9.44 -4.89
C LEU A 79 13.53 10.63 -3.95
N HIS A 80 12.62 10.92 -3.01
CA HIS A 80 12.84 12.05 -2.10
C HIS A 80 14.02 11.74 -1.15
N GLY A 81 15.21 12.18 -1.53
CA GLY A 81 16.44 12.14 -0.72
C GLY A 81 17.38 10.96 -0.97
N VAL A 82 17.08 10.03 -1.89
CA VAL A 82 18.00 8.94 -2.23
C VAL A 82 18.76 9.30 -3.51
N PRO A 83 20.11 9.28 -3.52
CA PRO A 83 20.88 9.56 -4.72
C PRO A 83 20.46 8.64 -5.87
N MET A 84 20.38 9.21 -7.08
CA MET A 84 19.90 8.54 -8.31
C MET A 84 20.73 7.29 -8.72
N SER A 85 21.84 7.03 -8.01
CA SER A 85 22.76 5.91 -8.18
C SER A 85 22.41 4.64 -7.40
N HIS A 86 21.36 4.64 -6.57
CA HIS A 86 21.01 3.48 -5.75
C HIS A 86 19.85 2.64 -6.32
N LEU A 87 19.93 1.33 -6.11
CA LEU A 87 18.84 0.39 -6.35
C LEU A 87 17.75 0.64 -5.31
N VAL A 88 16.62 1.21 -5.73
CA VAL A 88 15.52 1.55 -4.84
C VAL A 88 14.24 0.88 -5.32
N SER A 89 13.53 0.22 -4.41
CA SER A 89 12.18 -0.27 -4.66
C SER A 89 11.30 0.00 -3.45
N THR A 90 10.09 0.50 -3.67
CA THR A 90 9.08 0.57 -2.59
C THR A 90 8.18 -0.63 -2.68
N VAL A 91 8.26 -1.45 -1.64
CA VAL A 91 7.47 -2.67 -1.50
C VAL A 91 6.60 -2.63 -0.26
N ASP A 92 6.74 -1.58 0.55
CA ASP A 92 5.94 -1.31 1.74
C ASP A 92 4.76 -0.44 1.35
N TYR A 93 3.56 -0.94 1.61
CA TYR A 93 2.32 -0.25 1.24
C TYR A 93 1.37 -0.18 2.42
N ILE A 94 0.53 0.86 2.42
CA ILE A 94 -0.64 0.96 3.27
C ILE A 94 -1.85 1.01 2.36
N LEU A 95 -2.62 -0.07 2.35
CA LEU A 95 -3.89 -0.16 1.65
C LEU A 95 -5.00 0.29 2.59
N LEU A 96 -5.85 1.19 2.10
CA LEU A 96 -6.90 1.84 2.88
C LEU A 96 -8.23 1.73 2.15
N PHE A 97 -9.33 1.49 2.88
CA PHE A 97 -10.68 1.57 2.33
C PHE A 97 -10.93 2.94 1.68
N SER A 98 -11.34 2.97 0.41
CA SER A 98 -11.35 4.16 -0.43
C SER A 98 -12.20 5.29 0.14
N ARG A 99 -13.30 4.96 0.83
CA ARG A 99 -14.16 5.95 1.49
C ARG A 99 -13.52 6.67 2.67
N GLN A 100 -12.34 6.25 3.12
CA GLN A 100 -11.59 6.94 4.16
C GLN A 100 -10.63 8.00 3.63
N ILE A 101 -10.56 8.22 2.32
CA ILE A 101 -9.75 9.29 1.71
C ILE A 101 -10.44 10.65 1.92
N ASN A 102 -10.66 11.04 3.18
CA ASN A 102 -11.12 12.39 3.51
C ASN A 102 -9.87 13.29 3.68
N SER A 103 -10.07 14.60 3.83
CA SER A 103 -9.00 15.57 4.17
C SER A 103 -8.21 15.20 5.43
N ASN A 104 -8.74 14.29 6.25
CA ASN A 104 -8.20 13.88 7.53
C ASN A 104 -7.11 12.80 7.45
N VAL A 105 -6.71 12.34 6.26
CA VAL A 105 -5.67 11.30 6.09
C VAL A 105 -4.41 11.89 5.47
N SER A 106 -3.30 11.76 6.19
CA SER A 106 -1.94 12.12 5.76
C SER A 106 -1.05 10.90 5.72
N VAL A 107 -0.20 10.80 4.70
CA VAL A 107 0.76 9.71 4.52
C VAL A 107 2.15 10.26 4.27
N TYR A 108 3.16 9.68 4.90
CA TYR A 108 4.55 10.12 4.81
C TYR A 108 5.47 8.92 4.59
N LEU A 109 6.47 9.10 3.73
CA LEU A 109 7.61 8.21 3.62
C LEU A 109 8.80 8.83 4.34
N SER A 110 9.51 8.05 5.14
CA SER A 110 10.71 8.53 5.83
C SER A 110 11.77 7.43 5.94
N PRO A 111 13.06 7.75 5.76
CA PRO A 111 14.15 6.79 5.95
C PRO A 111 14.17 6.22 7.37
N CYS A 112 14.60 4.98 7.51
CA CYS A 112 14.90 4.35 8.79
C CYS A 112 16.39 4.12 8.93
N ASN A 113 16.98 4.48 10.07
CA ASN A 113 18.39 4.20 10.38
C ASN A 113 18.60 2.84 11.07
N LYS A 114 17.52 2.12 11.39
CA LYS A 114 17.54 0.82 12.10
C LYS A 114 17.04 -0.34 11.24
N SER A 115 16.69 -0.09 9.98
CA SER A 115 16.15 -1.05 9.02
C SER A 115 16.70 -0.72 7.64
N ASP A 116 16.81 -1.73 6.79
CA ASP A 116 17.07 -1.59 5.36
C ASP A 116 15.82 -1.10 4.58
N HIS A 117 14.67 -1.00 5.24
CA HIS A 117 13.43 -0.42 4.72
C HIS A 117 13.12 0.95 5.32
N SER A 118 12.64 1.88 4.49
CA SER A 118 12.00 3.13 4.92
C SER A 118 10.64 2.84 5.58
N PHE A 119 10.16 3.74 6.42
CA PHE A 119 8.82 3.63 7.02
C PHE A 119 7.77 4.35 6.17
N VAL A 120 6.60 3.73 6.05
CA VAL A 120 5.36 4.39 5.62
C VAL A 120 4.55 4.73 6.86
N LYS A 121 4.30 6.01 7.09
CA LYS A 121 3.50 6.50 8.22
C LYS A 121 2.14 6.98 7.72
N LEU A 122 1.07 6.36 8.23
CA LEU A 122 -0.29 6.85 8.09
C LEU A 122 -0.68 7.64 9.35
N ALA A 123 -1.22 8.84 9.17
CA ALA A 123 -1.86 9.62 10.22
C ALA A 123 -3.29 9.90 9.78
N PHE A 124 -4.27 9.55 10.62
CA PHE A 124 -5.66 9.81 10.35
C PHE A 124 -6.39 10.23 11.62
N ASN A 125 -7.45 11.01 11.43
CA ASN A 125 -8.33 11.39 12.52
C ASN A 125 -9.60 10.52 12.52
N ILE A 126 -9.95 9.97 13.68
CA ILE A 126 -11.09 9.07 13.87
C ILE A 126 -12.36 9.85 14.27
N HIS A 127 -12.35 11.20 14.22
CA HIS A 127 -13.51 11.97 14.64
C HIS A 127 -14.79 11.45 13.99
N SER A 128 -15.70 11.01 14.85
CA SER A 128 -17.07 10.70 14.53
C SER A 128 -17.74 12.00 14.14
N ASP A 129 -17.88 12.27 12.84
CA ASP A 129 -18.87 13.25 12.41
C ASP A 129 -20.21 12.87 13.06
N PRO A 130 -20.97 13.83 13.61
CA PRO A 130 -22.26 13.52 14.23
C PRO A 130 -23.16 12.87 13.16
N ARG A 131 -23.45 11.57 13.30
CA ARG A 131 -24.42 10.89 12.43
C ARG A 131 -25.81 11.05 13.02
N GLY A 132 -26.62 11.91 12.41
CA GLY A 132 -28.04 12.10 12.74
C GLY A 132 -28.78 12.85 11.62
N PRO A 133 -30.12 12.73 11.53
CA PRO A 133 -30.90 13.31 10.44
C PRO A 133 -30.95 14.84 10.61
N GLY A 134 -30.01 15.56 10.00
CA GLY A 134 -29.95 17.02 10.08
C GLY A 134 -28.62 17.71 9.74
N TYR A 135 -27.60 16.98 9.24
CA TYR A 135 -26.43 17.56 8.56
C TYR A 135 -26.54 17.36 7.04
#